data_AF-A0A3R7F8V5-F1
#
_entry.id   AF-A0A3R7F8V5-F1
#
_cell.length_a   1.000
_cell.length_b   1.000
_cell.length_c   1.000
_cell.angle_alpha   90.00
_cell.angle_beta   90.00
_cell.angle_gamma   90.00
#
_symmetry.space_group_name_H-M   'P 1'
#
loop_
_entity.id
_entity.type
_entity.pdbx_description
1 polymer ?
#
loop_
_entity_poly.entity_id
_entity_poly.type
_entity_poly.pdbx_seq_one_letter_code
_entity_poly.pdbx_strand_id
1 'polypeptide(L)' 'MVKHILKISSYPENEAFIYCPKKNLYAVVKIFFPLKCPCCGEEFKSKTEIKFVLRQNLDSFGF' A
#
# COMPACT_ATOMS: atom_id res chain seq x y z
N MET A 1 7.56 12.18 6.04
CA MET A 1 7.85 10.84 5.49
C MET A 1 6.65 10.37 4.71
N VAL A 2 6.81 10.02 3.43
CA VAL A 2 5.70 9.57 2.58
C VAL A 2 5.35 8.13 2.97
N LYS A 3 4.09 7.89 3.36
CA LYS A 3 3.59 6.56 3.72
C LYS A 3 3.40 5.70 2.46
N HIS A 4 3.48 4.39 2.62
CA HIS A 4 3.04 3.44 1.60
C HIS A 4 1.55 3.67 1.29
N ILE A 5 1.16 3.49 0.03
CA ILE A 5 -0.23 3.67 -0.40
C ILE A 5 -0.80 2.31 -0.77
N LEU A 6 -1.88 1.90 -0.11
CA LEU A 6 -2.57 0.66 -0.40
C LEU A 6 -3.86 0.95 -1.16
N LYS A 7 -3.90 0.53 -2.42
CA LYS A 7 -5.08 0.61 -3.28
C LYS A 7 -5.83 -0.70 -3.21
N ILE A 8 -7.02 -0.67 -2.61
CA ILE A 8 -7.91 -1.83 -2.57
C ILE A 8 -8.47 -2.04 -3.98
N SER A 9 -8.20 -3.21 -4.57
CA SER A 9 -8.82 -3.62 -5.82
C SER A 9 -10.07 -4.45 -5.50
N SER A 10 -11.16 -4.27 -6.26
CA SER A 10 -12.36 -5.11 -6.17
C SER A 10 -12.15 -6.55 -6.69
N TYR A 11 -10.91 -7.04 -6.69
CA TYR A 11 -10.54 -8.41 -7.03
C TYR A 11 -10.91 -9.37 -5.88
N PRO A 12 -11.07 -10.68 -6.13
CA PRO A 12 -11.51 -11.66 -5.14
C PRO A 12 -10.70 -11.58 -3.83
N GLU A 13 -11.43 -11.83 -2.74
CA GLU A 13 -11.07 -11.76 -1.32
C GLU A 13 -9.64 -11.34 -0.94
N ASN A 14 -9.53 -10.11 -0.44
CA ASN A 14 -8.38 -9.56 0.29
C ASN A 14 -7.10 -9.24 -0.50
N GLU A 15 -7.15 -9.06 -1.82
CA GLU A 15 -5.98 -8.58 -2.59
C GLU A 15 -5.98 -7.06 -2.81
N ALA A 16 -4.80 -6.45 -2.74
CA ALA A 16 -4.60 -5.01 -2.95
C ALA A 16 -3.25 -4.71 -3.60
N PHE A 17 -3.14 -3.54 -4.21
CA PHE A 17 -1.88 -3.02 -4.70
C PHE A 17 -1.25 -2.12 -3.63
N ILE A 18 -0.03 -2.41 -3.20
CA ILE A 18 0.77 -1.52 -2.37
C ILE A 18 1.77 -0.77 -3.23
N TYR A 19 1.79 0.56 -3.11
CA TYR A 19 2.81 1.43 -3.65
C TYR A 19 3.89 1.70 -2.59
N CYS A 20 5.14 1.47 -2.98
CA CYS A 20 6.33 1.69 -2.19
C CYS A 20 7.02 3.01 -2.59
N PRO A 21 6.93 4.09 -1.77
CA PRO A 21 7.59 5.35 -2.08
C PRO A 21 9.12 5.25 -2.00
N LYS A 22 9.67 4.30 -1.25
CA LYS A 22 11.14 4.09 -1.12
C LYS A 22 11.78 3.54 -2.39
N LYS A 23 11.05 2.71 -3.14
CA LYS A 23 11.53 2.06 -4.38
C LYS A 23 10.85 2.59 -5.63
N ASN A 24 9.82 3.44 -5.47
CA ASN A 24 8.96 3.90 -6.55
C ASN A 24 8.35 2.74 -7.37
N LEU A 25 7.84 1.71 -6.67
CA LEU A 25 7.31 0.49 -7.28
C LEU A 25 5.96 0.10 -6.68
N TYR A 26 5.18 -0.62 -7.47
CA TYR A 26 3.94 -1.26 -7.03
C TYR A 26 4.15 -2.75 -6.86
N ALA A 27 3.46 -3.33 -5.89
CA ALA A 27 3.37 -4.77 -5.73
C ALA A 27 1.96 -5.18 -5.32
N VAL A 28 1.60 -6.43 -5.65
CA VAL A 28 0.36 -7.04 -5.17
C VAL A 28 0.62 -7.63 -3.80
N VAL A 29 -0.30 -7.37 -2.87
CA VAL A 29 -0.27 -7.91 -1.52
C VAL A 29 -1.65 -8.38 -1.10
N LYS A 30 -1.70 -9.34 -0.19
CA LYS A 30 -2.94 -9.68 0.53
C LYS A 30 -3.07 -8.77 1.74
N ILE A 31 -4.26 -8.22 1.99
CA ILE A 31 -4.59 -7.36 3.13
C ILE A 31 -4.69 -8.22 4.39
N PHE A 32 -3.54 -8.68 4.89
CA PHE A 32 -3.42 -9.41 6.14
C PHE A 32 -2.38 -8.70 7.01
N PHE A 33 -2.72 -8.44 8.27
CA PHE A 33 -1.83 -7.78 9.23
C PHE A 33 -1.21 -8.84 10.16
N PRO A 34 0.11 -8.80 10.41
CA PRO A 34 1.08 -7.81 9.94
C PRO A 34 1.37 -7.93 8.43
N LEU A 35 1.36 -6.79 7.74
CA LEU A 35 1.55 -6.68 6.30
C LEU A 35 2.99 -6.28 5.99
N LYS A 36 3.68 -7.01 5.12
CA LYS A 36 5.04 -6.67 4.72
C LYS A 36 5.08 -6.11 3.29
N CYS A 37 5.73 -4.98 3.10
CA CYS A 37 6.01 -4.46 1.77
C CYS A 37 7.06 -5.36 1.08
N PRO A 38 6.73 -5.99 -0.07
CA PRO A 38 7.69 -6.85 -0.77
C PRO A 38 8.83 -6.04 -1.44
N CYS A 39 8.65 -4.73 -1.65
CA CYS A 39 9.66 -3.88 -2.31
C CYS A 39 10.76 -3.40 -1.36
N CYS A 40 10.40 -3.01 -0.13
CA CYS A 40 11.35 -2.40 0.82
C CYS A 40 11.50 -3.19 2.13
N GLY A 41 10.69 -4.22 2.34
CA GLY A 41 10.71 -5.05 3.55
C GLY A 41 10.08 -4.40 4.78
N GLU A 42 9.50 -3.19 4.67
CA GLU A 42 8.81 -2.52 5.77
C GLU A 42 7.58 -3.31 6.21
N GLU A 43 7.43 -3.50 7.53
CA GLU A 43 6.32 -4.22 8.13
C GLU A 43 5.34 -3.24 8.77
N PHE A 44 4.07 -3.41 8.45
CA PHE A 44 2.95 -2.63 8.97
C PHE A 44 2.13 -3.54 9.88
N LYS A 45 2.04 -3.18 11.15
CA LYS A 45 1.26 -3.92 12.15
C LYS A 45 -0.21 -3.51 12.10
N SER A 46 -0.49 -2.27 11.70
CA SER A 46 -1.85 -1.71 11.68
C SER A 46 -2.18 -0.94 10.42
N LYS A 47 -3.48 -0.79 10.13
CA LYS A 47 -4.00 -0.02 9.00
C LYS A 47 -3.62 1.47 9.05
N THR A 48 -3.31 2.03 10.21
CA THR A 48 -2.93 3.44 10.40
C THR A 48 -1.54 3.79 9.87
N GLU A 49 -0.69 2.77 9.69
CA GLU A 49 0.69 2.92 9.19
C GLU A 49 0.75 3.03 7.67
N ILE A 50 -0.34 2.65 6.97
CA ILE A 50 -0.46 2.66 5.51
C ILE A 50 -1.59 3.59 5.10
N LYS A 51 -1.40 4.33 4.00
CA LYS A 51 -2.46 5.18 3.43
C LYS A 51 -3.37 4.34 2.55
N PHE A 52 -4.59 4.07 3.01
CA PHE A 52 -5.60 3.39 2.20
C PHE A 52 -6.24 4.37 1.21
N VAL A 53 -6.30 3.98 -0.06
CA VAL A 53 -6.96 4.77 -1.10
C VAL A 53 -7.88 3.88 -1.94
N LEU A 54 -9.08 4.37 -2.22
CA LEU A 54 -10.01 3.73 -3.17
C LEU A 54 -9.67 4.12 -4.61
N ARG A 55 -9.35 5.40 -4.82
CA ARG A 55 -8.94 5.97 -6.09
C ARG A 55 -7.58 6.64 -5.89
N GLN A 56 -6.60 6.24 -6.69
CA GLN A 56 -5.27 6.81 -6.63
C GLN A 56 -5.24 8.06 -7.53
N ASN A 57 -5.10 9.23 -6.93
CA ASN A 57 -4.93 10.51 -7.62
C ASN A 57 -3.51 11.04 -7.37
N LEU A 58 -3.03 11.97 -8.20
CA LEU A 58 -1.69 12.58 -8.07
C LEU A 58 -1.48 13.22 -6.68
N ASP A 59 -2.52 13.85 -6.10
CA ASP A 59 -2.56 14.31 -4.70
C ASP A 59 -2.20 13.24 -3.66
N SER A 60 -2.43 11.96 -3.97
CA SER A 60 -2.14 10.88 -3.03
C SER A 60 -0.65 10.75 -2.73
N PHE A 61 0.20 11.25 -3.64
CA PHE A 61 1.66 11.24 -3.57
C PHE A 61 2.27 12.54 -3.01
N GLY A 62 1.45 13.56 -2.73
CA GLY A 62 1.91 14.84 -2.20
C GLY A 62 2.69 15.70 -3.20
N PHE A 63 2.38 15.54 -4.50
CA PHE A 63 2.77 16.50 -5.55
C PHE A 63 1.78 17.65 -5.62
#